data_AF-U6DWC1-F1
#
_entry.id   AF-U6DWC1-F1
#
_cell.length_a   1.000
_cell.length_b   1.000
_cell.length_c   1.000
_cell.angle_alpha   90.00
_cell.angle_beta   90.00
_cell.angle_gamma   90.00
#
_symmetry.space_group_name_H-M   'P 1'
#
loop_
_entity.id
_entity.type
_entity.pdbx_description
1 polymer ?
#
loop_
_entity_poly.entity_id
_entity_poly.type
_entity_poly.pdbx_seq_one_letter_code
_entity_poly.pdbx_strand_id
1 'polypeptide(L)'
;KEEKEEARSKYKEAKESFQRFLENHEKMTSTTRYKKAEQMFGEMEVWNAISERDRLEIYEDVLFFLSKKEKEQAKQLRKRNWEALKNILDNMANVTYSTTWSEAQQYLMDNPTFAEDEELQNMDKEDALICFEEHIRALEKEEEEE
;
A
#
# COMPACT_ATOMS: atom_id res chain seq x y z
N LYS A 1 23.59 6.15 41.46
CA LYS A 1 22.63 5.07 41.14
C LYS A 1 21.52 5.63 40.26
N GLU A 2 20.92 6.74 40.68
CA GLU A 2 19.91 7.52 39.94
C GLU A 2 20.37 8.02 38.56
N GLU A 3 21.55 8.64 38.44
CA GLU A 3 22.08 9.10 37.14
C GLU A 3 22.28 7.96 36.11
N LYS A 4 22.65 6.76 36.58
CA LYS A 4 22.84 5.59 35.72
C LYS A 4 21.49 5.02 35.25
N GLU A 5 20.46 5.11 36.08
CA GLU A 5 19.11 4.70 35.74
C GLU A 5 18.48 5.71 34.76
N GLU A 6 18.70 7.00 34.96
CA GLU A 6 18.23 8.07 34.07
C GLU A 6 18.88 7.98 32.67
N ALA A 7 20.20 7.77 32.60
CA ALA A 7 20.90 7.58 31.32
C ALA A 7 20.38 6.35 30.56
N ARG A 8 20.06 5.27 31.29
CA ARG A 8 19.48 4.06 30.69
C ARG A 8 18.06 4.30 30.16
N SER A 9 17.23 5.07 30.88
CA SER A 9 15.88 5.44 30.41
C SER A 9 15.96 6.28 29.13
N LYS A 10 16.78 7.33 29.14
CA LYS A 10 16.96 8.23 27.98
C LYS A 10 17.42 7.46 26.75
N TYR A 11 18.35 6.52 26.90
CA TYR A 11 18.83 5.72 25.77
C TYR A 11 17.75 4.76 25.23
N LYS A 12 16.91 4.21 26.10
CA LYS A 12 15.75 3.40 25.68
C LYS A 12 14.75 4.24 24.88
N GLU A 13 14.42 5.43 25.36
CA GLU A 13 13.54 6.37 24.67
C GLU A 13 14.12 6.81 23.31
N ALA A 14 15.44 7.03 23.24
CA ALA A 14 16.12 7.34 21.99
C ALA A 14 15.98 6.20 20.97
N LYS A 15 16.12 4.94 21.39
CA LYS A 15 15.92 3.77 20.51
C LYS A 15 14.50 3.71 19.97
N GLU A 16 13.51 3.89 20.84
CA GLU A 16 12.09 3.90 20.44
C GLU A 16 11.78 5.06 19.48
N SER A 17 12.38 6.24 19.71
CA SER A 17 12.27 7.40 18.82
C SER A 17 12.89 7.13 17.45
N PHE A 18 14.10 6.55 17.43
CA PHE A 18 14.79 6.16 16.20
C PHE A 18 13.99 5.14 15.38
N GLN A 19 13.47 4.10 16.03
CA GLN A 19 12.61 3.12 15.37
C GLN A 19 11.37 3.78 14.76
N ARG A 20 10.60 4.53 15.56
CA ARG A 20 9.39 5.22 15.08
C ARG A 20 9.67 6.21 13.96
N PHE A 21 10.81 6.90 14.03
CA PHE A 21 11.26 7.79 12.98
C PHE A 21 11.39 7.02 11.66
N LEU A 22 12.12 5.91 11.64
CA LEU A 22 12.33 5.14 10.41
C LEU A 22 11.04 4.46 9.90
N GLU A 23 10.18 3.94 10.79
CA GLU A 23 8.92 3.27 10.42
C GLU A 23 7.88 4.20 9.76
N ASN A 24 7.99 5.51 9.99
CA ASN A 24 7.01 6.50 9.54
C ASN A 24 7.59 7.55 8.59
N HIS A 25 8.88 7.52 8.31
CA HIS A 25 9.50 8.49 7.40
C HIS A 25 9.13 8.17 5.95
N GLU A 26 8.62 9.16 5.20
CA GLU A 26 8.10 8.99 3.83
C GLU A 26 9.13 8.40 2.83
N LYS A 27 10.41 8.71 3.04
CA LYS A 27 11.52 8.19 2.22
C LYS A 27 12.04 6.81 2.64
N MET A 28 11.49 6.23 3.71
CA MET A 28 11.83 4.88 4.17
C MET A 28 10.85 3.86 3.62
N THR A 29 11.39 2.78 3.09
CA THR A 29 10.64 1.62 2.57
C THR A 29 11.35 0.32 2.95
N SER A 30 10.67 -0.81 2.83
CA SER A 30 11.25 -2.14 3.10
C SER A 30 12.47 -2.49 2.22
N THR A 31 12.68 -1.77 1.12
CA THR A 31 13.81 -1.98 0.19
C THR A 31 14.94 -0.97 0.38
N THR A 32 14.75 0.02 1.27
CA THR A 32 15.78 1.01 1.54
C THR A 32 16.96 0.35 2.26
N ARG A 33 18.14 0.36 1.64
CA ARG A 33 19.35 -0.24 2.24
C ARG A 33 19.90 0.67 3.34
N TYR A 34 20.50 0.07 4.38
CA TYR A 34 21.08 0.82 5.50
C TYR A 34 22.01 1.96 5.07
N LYS A 35 22.94 1.71 4.13
CA LYS A 35 23.83 2.75 3.59
C LYS A 35 23.08 3.93 2.97
N LYS A 36 21.92 3.69 2.36
CA LYS A 36 21.09 4.75 1.79
C LYS A 36 20.36 5.52 2.89
N ALA A 37 19.85 4.85 3.91
CA ALA A 37 19.28 5.50 5.09
C ALA A 37 20.33 6.35 5.83
N GLU A 38 21.56 5.85 5.96
CA GLU A 38 22.68 6.60 6.56
C GLU A 38 23.03 7.85 5.76
N GLN A 39 23.02 7.78 4.42
CA GLN A 39 23.18 8.97 3.58
C GLN A 39 22.04 10.00 3.77
N MET A 40 20.83 9.56 4.08
CA MET A 40 19.67 10.44 4.23
C MET A 40 19.58 11.05 5.64
N PHE A 41 19.95 10.29 6.67
CA PHE A 41 19.67 10.60 8.07
C PHE A 41 20.92 10.68 8.95
N GLY A 42 22.10 10.40 8.42
CA GLY A 42 23.36 10.29 9.17
C GLY A 42 23.76 11.55 9.93
N GLU A 43 23.30 12.72 9.51
CA GLU A 43 23.56 13.99 10.19
C GLU A 43 22.48 14.34 11.24
N MET A 44 21.38 13.58 11.30
CA MET A 44 20.27 13.85 12.21
C MET A 44 20.58 13.38 13.63
N GLU A 45 20.11 14.14 14.62
CA GLU A 45 20.30 13.81 16.04
C GLU A 45 19.70 12.44 16.39
N VAL A 46 18.51 12.11 15.87
CA VAL A 46 17.83 10.83 16.09
C VAL A 46 18.68 9.64 15.61
N TRP A 47 19.49 9.81 14.58
CA TRP A 47 20.40 8.79 14.05
C TRP A 47 21.67 8.69 14.89
N ASN A 48 22.26 9.83 15.25
CA ASN A 48 23.52 9.90 16.01
C ASN A 48 23.35 9.59 17.51
N ALA A 49 22.13 9.65 18.03
CA ALA A 49 21.81 9.28 19.41
C ALA A 49 21.99 7.78 19.70
N ILE A 50 22.07 6.94 18.66
CA ILE A 50 22.10 5.48 18.77
C ILE A 50 23.43 4.90 18.25
N SER A 51 23.99 3.95 19.01
CA SER A 51 25.20 3.23 18.60
C SER A 51 24.97 2.50 17.26
N GLU A 52 26.01 2.38 16.42
CA GLU A 52 25.88 1.70 15.12
C GLU A 52 25.37 0.27 15.25
N ARG A 53 25.83 -0.47 16.28
CA ARG A 53 25.35 -1.83 16.56
C ARG A 53 23.83 -1.85 16.78
N ASP A 54 23.33 -0.95 17.62
CA ASP A 54 21.89 -0.87 17.92
C ASP A 54 21.10 -0.33 16.72
N ARG A 55 21.68 0.57 15.92
CA ARG A 55 21.08 1.05 14.67
C ARG A 55 20.84 -0.11 13.71
N LEU A 56 21.84 -0.98 13.51
CA LEU A 56 21.72 -2.13 12.61
C LEU A 56 20.63 -3.12 13.08
N GLU A 57 20.57 -3.42 14.37
CA GLU A 57 19.54 -4.29 14.95
C GLU A 57 18.13 -3.70 14.75
N ILE A 58 17.93 -2.44 15.13
CA ILE A 58 16.63 -1.75 14.93
C ILE A 58 16.28 -1.67 13.43
N TYR A 59 17.27 -1.49 12.56
CA TYR A 59 17.03 -1.38 11.13
C TYR A 59 16.45 -2.67 10.53
N GLU A 60 16.92 -3.84 10.96
CA GLU A 60 16.37 -5.12 10.52
C GLU A 60 14.89 -5.26 10.90
N ASP A 61 14.55 -4.92 12.15
CA ASP A 61 13.17 -4.93 12.64
C ASP A 61 12.28 -3.93 11.87
N VAL A 62 12.80 -2.72 11.60
CA VAL A 62 12.10 -1.70 10.82
C VAL A 62 11.83 -2.19 9.39
N LEU A 63 12.81 -2.79 8.71
CA LEU A 63 12.61 -3.30 7.36
C LEU A 63 11.54 -4.40 7.33
N PHE A 64 11.55 -5.30 8.33
CA PHE A 64 10.52 -6.33 8.46
C PHE A 64 9.13 -5.72 8.69
N PHE A 65 9.03 -4.73 9.59
CA PHE A 65 7.78 -4.01 9.85
C PHE A 65 7.27 -3.32 8.59
N LEU A 66 8.12 -2.57 7.88
CA LEU A 66 7.77 -1.87 6.64
C LEU A 66 7.33 -2.87 5.57
N SER A 67 8.02 -3.99 5.40
CA SER A 67 7.63 -5.03 4.44
C SER A 67 6.22 -5.57 4.72
N LYS A 68 5.91 -5.80 6.00
CA LYS A 68 4.59 -6.28 6.42
C LYS A 68 3.51 -5.22 6.23
N LYS A 69 3.81 -3.96 6.56
CA LYS A 69 2.92 -2.81 6.39
C LYS A 69 2.59 -2.57 4.91
N GLU A 70 3.61 -2.51 4.06
CA GLU A 70 3.47 -2.31 2.61
C GLU A 70 2.66 -3.45 1.97
N LYS A 71 2.92 -4.71 2.37
CA LYS A 71 2.16 -5.87 1.87
C LYS A 71 0.68 -5.78 2.24
N GLU A 72 0.38 -5.39 3.48
CA GLU A 72 -1.00 -5.24 3.93
C GLU A 72 -1.70 -4.07 3.24
N GLN A 73 -1.02 -2.94 3.06
CA GLN A 73 -1.52 -1.80 2.30
C GLN A 73 -1.83 -2.18 0.84
N ALA A 74 -0.93 -2.90 0.17
CA ALA A 74 -1.16 -3.38 -1.20
C ALA A 74 -2.37 -4.31 -1.28
N LYS A 75 -2.56 -5.19 -0.29
CA LYS A 75 -3.74 -6.06 -0.20
C LYS A 75 -5.03 -5.27 -0.01
N GLN A 76 -5.02 -4.28 0.87
CA GLN A 76 -6.17 -3.41 1.12
C GLN A 76 -6.54 -2.59 -0.11
N LEU A 77 -5.52 -2.03 -0.79
CA LEU A 77 -5.72 -1.29 -2.04
C LEU A 77 -6.29 -2.18 -3.15
N ARG A 78 -5.73 -3.38 -3.34
CA ARG A 78 -6.27 -4.35 -4.31
C ARG A 78 -7.73 -4.67 -4.02
N LYS A 79 -8.08 -4.92 -2.75
CA LYS A 79 -9.47 -5.18 -2.33
C LYS A 79 -10.38 -3.97 -2.59
N ARG A 80 -9.95 -2.77 -2.22
CA ARG A 80 -10.69 -1.52 -2.45
C ARG A 80 -10.99 -1.33 -3.94
N ASN A 81 -9.96 -1.45 -4.77
CA ASN A 81 -10.06 -1.26 -6.21
C ASN A 81 -10.99 -2.30 -6.85
N TRP A 82 -10.92 -3.54 -6.39
CA TRP A 82 -11.81 -4.60 -6.83
C TRP A 82 -13.28 -4.28 -6.53
N GLU A 83 -13.57 -3.93 -5.27
CA GLU A 83 -14.93 -3.58 -4.84
C GLU A 83 -15.44 -2.33 -5.58
N ALA A 84 -14.57 -1.34 -5.81
CA ALA A 84 -14.91 -0.12 -6.54
C ALA A 84 -15.22 -0.40 -8.02
N LEU A 85 -14.37 -1.16 -8.73
CA LEU A 85 -14.59 -1.51 -10.13
C LEU A 85 -15.87 -2.32 -10.29
N LYS A 86 -16.08 -3.33 -9.43
CA LYS A 86 -17.31 -4.12 -9.44
C LYS A 86 -18.53 -3.24 -9.26
N ASN A 87 -18.53 -2.35 -8.27
CA ASN A 87 -19.65 -1.44 -8.04
C ASN A 87 -19.89 -0.49 -9.23
N ILE A 88 -18.84 -0.03 -9.90
CA ILE A 88 -19.01 0.78 -11.12
C ILE A 88 -19.71 -0.05 -12.21
N LEU A 89 -19.23 -1.26 -12.50
CA LEU A 89 -19.83 -2.15 -13.51
C LEU A 89 -21.29 -2.49 -13.17
N ASP A 90 -21.59 -2.83 -11.92
CA ASP A 90 -22.95 -3.16 -11.45
C ASP A 90 -23.94 -1.98 -11.62
N ASN A 91 -23.46 -0.73 -11.67
CA ASN A 91 -24.29 0.46 -11.84
C ASN A 91 -24.25 1.02 -13.28
N MET A 92 -23.57 0.35 -14.21
CA MET A 92 -23.46 0.79 -15.60
C MET A 92 -24.54 0.13 -16.46
N ALA A 93 -25.60 0.89 -16.76
CA ALA A 93 -26.71 0.42 -17.61
C ALA A 93 -26.31 0.11 -19.06
N ASN A 94 -25.15 0.57 -19.52
CA ASN A 94 -24.62 0.33 -20.86
C ASN A 94 -23.71 -0.90 -20.95
N VAL A 95 -23.40 -1.55 -19.83
CA VAL A 95 -22.71 -2.84 -19.79
C VAL A 95 -23.77 -3.93 -19.78
N THR A 96 -23.66 -4.86 -20.71
CA THR A 96 -24.57 -6.00 -20.92
C THR A 96 -23.78 -7.30 -21.00
N TYR A 97 -24.47 -8.44 -20.97
CA TYR A 97 -23.86 -9.77 -21.12
C TYR A 97 -23.01 -9.94 -22.39
N SER A 98 -23.25 -9.15 -23.44
CA SER A 98 -22.50 -9.21 -24.71
C SER A 98 -21.39 -8.15 -24.82
N THR A 99 -21.20 -7.33 -23.78
CA THR A 99 -20.21 -6.24 -23.80
C THR A 99 -18.80 -6.82 -23.79
N THR A 100 -17.94 -6.30 -24.66
CA THR A 100 -16.53 -6.69 -24.72
C THR A 100 -15.70 -5.87 -23.74
N TRP A 101 -14.52 -6.38 -23.35
CA TRP A 101 -13.61 -5.64 -22.49
C TRP A 101 -13.19 -4.29 -23.08
N SER A 102 -13.00 -4.21 -24.39
CA SER A 102 -12.60 -2.95 -25.05
C SER A 102 -13.70 -1.89 -24.98
N GLU A 103 -14.97 -2.28 -25.07
CA GLU A 103 -16.12 -1.38 -24.91
C GLU A 103 -16.26 -0.96 -23.45
N ALA A 104 -16.16 -1.90 -22.52
CA ALA A 104 -16.20 -1.64 -21.09
C ALA A 104 -15.10 -0.66 -20.67
N GLN A 105 -13.88 -0.79 -21.18
CA GLN A 105 -12.81 0.16 -20.93
C GLN A 105 -13.16 1.58 -21.39
N GLN A 106 -13.75 1.74 -22.57
CA GLN A 106 -14.19 3.06 -23.04
C GLN A 106 -15.25 3.64 -22.09
N TYR A 107 -16.24 2.83 -21.72
CA TYR A 107 -17.29 3.26 -20.81
C TYR A 107 -16.77 3.60 -19.40
N LEU A 108 -15.75 2.87 -18.91
CA LEU A 108 -15.07 3.17 -17.65
C LEU A 108 -14.33 4.50 -17.72
N MET A 109 -13.64 4.79 -18.83
CA MET A 109 -12.97 6.09 -19.03
C MET A 109 -13.96 7.26 -19.09
N ASP A 110 -15.19 7.02 -19.55
CA ASP A 110 -16.27 8.01 -19.57
C ASP A 110 -17.02 8.11 -18.22
N ASN A 111 -16.77 7.21 -17.27
CA ASN A 111 -17.38 7.21 -15.93
C ASN A 111 -16.56 8.10 -14.97
N PRO A 112 -17.11 9.21 -14.44
CA PRO A 112 -16.37 10.12 -13.55
C PRO A 112 -15.76 9.43 -12.33
N THR A 113 -16.47 8.47 -11.73
CA THR A 113 -16.02 7.72 -10.55
C THR A 113 -14.74 6.92 -10.81
N PHE A 114 -14.56 6.43 -12.05
CA PHE A 114 -13.34 5.74 -12.47
C PHE A 114 -12.29 6.73 -12.99
N ALA A 115 -12.71 7.76 -13.74
CA ALA A 115 -11.84 8.76 -14.33
C ALA A 115 -11.09 9.62 -13.30
N GLU A 116 -11.69 9.83 -12.11
CA GLU A 116 -11.13 10.64 -11.03
C GLU A 116 -10.35 9.83 -9.97
N ASP A 117 -10.44 8.48 -9.98
CA ASP A 117 -9.75 7.60 -9.03
C ASP A 117 -8.45 7.05 -9.65
N GLU A 118 -7.34 7.78 -9.44
CA GLU A 118 -6.01 7.41 -9.96
C GLU A 118 -5.53 6.04 -9.44
N GLU A 119 -5.85 5.70 -8.20
CA GLU A 119 -5.49 4.40 -7.62
C GLU A 119 -6.23 3.26 -8.32
N LEU A 120 -7.50 3.47 -8.68
CA LEU A 120 -8.31 2.49 -9.43
C LEU A 120 -7.82 2.35 -10.89
N GLN A 121 -7.44 3.45 -11.54
CA GLN A 121 -6.85 3.41 -12.88
C GLN A 121 -5.52 2.66 -12.93
N ASN A 122 -4.76 2.71 -11.83
CA ASN A 122 -3.49 1.99 -11.68
C ASN A 122 -3.67 0.58 -11.11
N MET A 123 -4.90 0.06 -11.04
CA MET A 123 -5.15 -1.34 -10.67
C MET A 123 -4.42 -2.31 -11.61
N ASP A 124 -4.08 -3.49 -11.09
CA ASP A 124 -3.50 -4.55 -11.90
C ASP A 124 -4.45 -4.96 -13.05
N LYS A 125 -3.89 -5.11 -14.25
CA LYS A 125 -4.67 -5.38 -15.46
C LYS A 125 -5.33 -6.76 -15.44
N GLU A 126 -4.69 -7.74 -14.82
CA GLU A 126 -5.25 -9.08 -14.66
C GLU A 126 -6.43 -9.03 -13.69
N ASP A 127 -6.30 -8.33 -12.56
CA ASP A 127 -7.42 -8.15 -11.63
C ASP A 127 -8.62 -7.46 -12.27
N ALA A 128 -8.38 -6.40 -13.04
CA ALA A 128 -9.44 -5.67 -13.73
C ALA A 128 -10.19 -6.57 -14.73
N LEU A 129 -9.44 -7.38 -15.50
CA LEU A 129 -10.00 -8.35 -16.44
C LEU A 129 -10.83 -9.43 -15.73
N ILE A 130 -10.33 -10.01 -14.63
CA ILE A 130 -11.07 -11.03 -13.89
C ILE A 130 -12.35 -10.43 -13.30
N CYS A 131 -12.29 -9.24 -12.70
CA CYS A 131 -13.47 -8.56 -12.15
C CYS A 131 -14.54 -8.32 -13.24
N PHE A 132 -14.12 -7.94 -14.44
CA PHE A 132 -15.00 -7.76 -15.58
C PHE A 132 -15.62 -9.08 -16.06
N GLU A 133 -14.81 -10.12 -16.26
CA GLU A 133 -15.31 -11.45 -16.66
C GLU A 133 -16.32 -12.01 -15.66
N GLU A 134 -16.08 -11.82 -14.36
CA GLU A 134 -17.04 -12.24 -13.31
C GLU A 134 -18.36 -11.48 -13.42
N HIS A 135 -18.33 -10.17 -13.70
CA HIS A 135 -19.54 -9.37 -13.90
C HIS A 135 -20.31 -9.79 -15.16
N ILE A 136 -19.63 -9.96 -16.30
CA ILE A 136 -20.26 -10.42 -17.54
C ILE A 136 -20.90 -11.81 -17.37
N ARG A 137 -20.21 -12.76 -16.72
CA ARG A 137 -20.77 -14.10 -16.44
C ARG A 137 -22.01 -14.03 -15.54
N ALA A 138 -22.07 -13.07 -14.61
CA ALA A 138 -23.26 -12.87 -13.80
C ALA A 138 -24.44 -12.38 -14.66
N LEU A 139 -24.21 -11.41 -15.55
CA LEU A 139 -25.22 -10.92 -16.50
C LEU A 139 -25.68 -12.01 -17.49
N GLU A 140 -24.75 -12.82 -18.02
CA GLU A 140 -25.08 -13.95 -18.89
C GLU A 140 -26.03 -14.93 -18.20
N LYS A 141 -25.78 -15.21 -16.92
CA LYS A 141 -26.62 -16.10 -16.13
C LYS A 141 -28.00 -15.48 -15.84
N GLU A 142 -28.06 -14.20 -15.51
CA GLU A 142 -29.34 -13.50 -15.29
C GLU A 142 -30.21 -13.53 -16.55
N GLU A 143 -29.62 -13.30 -17.73
CA GLU A 143 -30.32 -13.38 -19.03
C GLU A 143 -30.79 -14.81 -19.37
N GLU A 144 -30.01 -15.85 -19.04
CA GLU A 144 -30.42 -17.25 -19.25
C GLU A 144 -31.58 -17.69 -18.35
N GLU A 145 -31.75 -17.06 -17.19
CA GLU A 145 -32.81 -17.35 -16.21
C GLU A 145 -34.13 -16.59 -16.49
N GLU A 146 -34.11 -15.55 -17.34
CA GLU A 146 -35.29 -14.80 -17.82
C GLU A 146 -36.00 -15.46 -19.02
#